data_AF-A0AAJ0CGD7-F1
#
_entry.id   AF-A0AAJ0CGD7-F1
#
_cell.length_a   1.000
_cell.length_b   1.000
_cell.length_c   1.000
_cell.angle_alpha   90.00
_cell.angle_beta   90.00
_cell.angle_gamma   90.00
#
_symmetry.space_group_name_H-M   'P 1'
#
loop_
_entity.id
_entity.type
_entity.pdbx_description
1 polymer ?
#
loop_
_entity_poly.entity_id
_entity_poly.type
_entity_poly.pdbx_seq_one_letter_code
_entity_poly.pdbx_strand_id
1 'polypeptide(L)'
;MDPCSQTKTHFPLSPVAAIVVAERESERRNHLRQLGPCRSGCGELDDYVLLGGFERGSVVGVSAEEESTGLALGLQILSKELVNEAHGARNGNGDGSSSFKALLITPRPVGELLRSLRNSLGVEVARRRGLGSEEKGEGRRIVKDSLDRVMLSCVFDMDGLWEVLADLDDGHPRSEFVAEPGEKAQLSQPENTTSKDEHDTQQGGLPVLEIQDSEDEDSPLPTP
;
A
#
# COMPACT_ATOMS: atom_id res chain seq x y z
N MET A 1 33.93 22.98 -25.48
CA MET A 1 32.47 23.13 -25.31
C MET A 1 31.88 21.81 -25.77
N ASP A 2 31.96 20.82 -24.90
CA ASP A 2 31.50 19.46 -25.21
C ASP A 2 30.00 19.36 -24.91
N PRO A 3 29.19 18.76 -25.80
CA PRO A 3 27.77 18.65 -25.58
C PRO A 3 27.47 17.62 -24.48
N CYS A 4 26.58 18.02 -23.58
CA CYS A 4 26.04 17.24 -22.48
C CYS A 4 25.56 15.86 -22.97
N SER A 5 26.25 14.80 -22.54
CA SER A 5 25.81 13.42 -22.76
C SER A 5 24.64 13.13 -21.84
N GLN A 6 23.43 13.28 -22.37
CA GLN A 6 22.21 12.79 -21.72
C GLN A 6 22.27 11.25 -21.64
N THR A 7 22.54 10.71 -20.46
CA THR A 7 22.32 9.30 -20.16
C THR A 7 20.82 9.06 -20.01
N LYS A 8 20.15 8.71 -21.12
CA LYS A 8 18.80 8.15 -21.09
C LYS A 8 18.87 6.73 -20.54
N THR A 9 18.64 6.55 -19.25
CA THR A 9 18.24 5.25 -18.68
C THR A 9 16.75 5.02 -18.98
N HIS A 10 16.43 4.83 -20.27
CA HIS A 10 15.10 4.39 -20.66
C HIS A 10 15.06 2.89 -20.41
N PHE A 11 14.50 2.46 -19.27
CA PHE A 11 14.28 1.05 -18.96
C PHE A 11 13.72 0.34 -20.21
N PRO A 12 14.50 -0.53 -20.90
CA PRO A 12 13.99 -1.24 -22.05
C PRO A 12 13.26 -2.46 -21.51
N LEU A 13 12.11 -2.24 -20.86
CA LEU A 13 11.22 -3.33 -20.54
C LEU A 13 10.58 -3.76 -21.85
N SER A 14 10.81 -5.01 -22.25
CA SER A 14 10.05 -5.63 -23.34
C SER A 14 8.56 -5.50 -23.02
N PRO A 15 7.71 -5.09 -23.98
CA PRO A 15 6.28 -5.01 -23.74
C PRO A 15 5.74 -6.34 -23.20
N VAL A 16 5.06 -6.29 -22.07
CA VAL A 16 4.38 -7.45 -21.45
C VAL A 16 2.91 -7.39 -21.84
N ALA A 17 2.32 -8.52 -22.19
CA ALA A 17 0.89 -8.57 -22.50
C ALA A 17 0.05 -8.16 -21.28
N ALA A 18 -0.97 -7.33 -21.51
CA ALA A 18 -1.81 -6.80 -20.42
C ALA A 18 -2.48 -7.90 -19.59
N ILE A 19 -2.82 -9.04 -20.20
CA ILE A 19 -3.39 -10.19 -19.51
C ILE A 19 -2.43 -10.80 -18.48
N VAL A 20 -1.15 -10.90 -18.82
CA VAL A 20 -0.12 -11.42 -17.91
C VAL A 20 0.05 -10.49 -16.71
N VAL A 21 0.00 -9.17 -16.94
CA VAL A 21 0.04 -8.18 -15.85
C VAL A 21 -1.21 -8.29 -14.97
N ALA A 22 -2.39 -8.45 -15.56
CA ALA A 22 -3.65 -8.57 -14.84
C ALA A 22 -3.74 -9.85 -13.98
N GLU A 23 -3.27 -10.97 -14.50
CA GLU A 23 -3.20 -12.25 -13.77
C GLU A 23 -2.24 -12.14 -12.59
N ARG A 24 -1.00 -11.67 -12.82
CA ARG A 24 0.00 -11.47 -11.76
C ARG A 24 -0.47 -10.50 -10.68
N GLU A 25 -1.11 -9.41 -11.06
CA GLU A 25 -1.65 -8.44 -10.10
C GLU A 25 -2.82 -9.03 -9.30
N SER A 26 -3.63 -9.90 -9.91
CA SER A 26 -4.72 -10.59 -9.23
C SER A 26 -4.19 -11.63 -8.23
N GLU A 27 -3.19 -12.42 -8.62
CA GLU A 27 -2.49 -13.34 -7.73
C GLU A 27 -1.85 -12.60 -6.54
N ARG A 28 -1.13 -11.50 -6.80
CA ARG A 28 -0.52 -10.65 -5.78
C ARG A 28 -1.56 -10.12 -4.79
N ARG A 29 -2.66 -9.53 -5.27
CA ARG A 29 -3.73 -9.00 -4.40
C ARG A 29 -4.42 -10.11 -3.61
N ASN A 30 -4.69 -11.26 -4.23
CA ASN A 30 -5.33 -12.38 -3.55
C ASN A 30 -4.44 -12.94 -2.43
N HIS A 31 -3.13 -13.05 -2.66
CA HIS A 31 -2.18 -13.44 -1.62
C HIS A 31 -2.17 -12.43 -0.47
N LEU A 32 -2.09 -11.13 -0.75
CA LEU A 32 -2.06 -10.09 0.27
C LEU A 32 -3.37 -10.00 1.07
N ARG A 33 -4.52 -10.26 0.45
CA ARG A 33 -5.82 -10.34 1.14
C ARG A 33 -5.87 -11.46 2.17
N GLN A 34 -5.16 -12.57 1.95
CA GLN A 34 -5.07 -13.67 2.92
C GLN A 34 -4.31 -13.27 4.20
N LEU A 35 -3.41 -12.29 4.10
CA LEU A 35 -2.69 -11.73 5.25
C LEU A 35 -3.53 -10.74 6.07
N GLY A 36 -4.73 -10.39 5.59
CA GLY A 36 -5.63 -9.44 6.21
C GLY A 36 -5.16 -7.98 6.18
N PRO A 37 -6.05 -7.02 6.49
CA PRO A 37 -5.73 -5.60 6.51
C PRO A 37 -4.94 -5.19 7.76
N CYS A 38 -4.18 -4.10 7.65
CA CYS A 38 -3.55 -3.44 8.80
C CYS A 38 -4.56 -2.52 9.48
N ARG A 39 -4.83 -2.73 10.77
CA ARG A 39 -5.83 -1.94 11.51
C ARG A 39 -5.23 -0.71 12.17
N SER A 40 -5.93 0.42 12.12
CA SER A 40 -5.57 1.63 12.89
C SER A 40 -5.88 1.47 14.38
N GLY A 41 -6.90 0.68 14.71
CA GLY A 41 -7.42 0.59 16.09
C GLY A 41 -8.43 1.68 16.45
N CYS A 42 -8.80 2.55 15.51
CA CYS A 42 -10.01 3.36 15.57
C CYS A 42 -11.11 2.61 14.81
N GLY A 43 -12.18 2.22 15.49
CA GLY A 43 -13.27 1.42 14.88
C GLY A 43 -14.03 2.22 13.82
N GLU A 44 -14.21 3.52 14.04
CA GLU A 44 -14.83 4.44 13.09
C GLU A 44 -14.04 4.48 11.77
N LEU A 45 -12.72 4.63 11.87
CA LEU A 45 -11.84 4.64 10.71
C LEU A 45 -11.76 3.25 10.06
N ASP A 46 -11.52 2.20 10.83
CA ASP A 46 -11.31 0.86 10.30
C ASP A 46 -12.59 0.30 9.67
N ASP A 47 -13.72 0.37 10.37
CA ASP A 47 -14.92 -0.38 10.01
C ASP A 47 -15.85 0.42 9.09
N TYR A 48 -15.90 1.76 9.22
CA TYR A 48 -16.83 2.60 8.44
C TYR A 48 -16.15 3.36 7.29
N VAL A 49 -14.92 3.83 7.47
CA VAL A 49 -14.20 4.59 6.43
C VAL A 49 -13.39 3.66 5.53
N LEU A 50 -12.61 2.75 6.13
CA LEU A 50 -11.72 1.84 5.41
C LEU A 50 -12.33 0.46 5.13
N LEU A 51 -13.53 0.20 5.64
CA LEU A 51 -14.30 -1.04 5.42
C LEU A 51 -13.48 -2.32 5.72
N GLY A 52 -12.66 -2.28 6.77
CA GLY A 52 -11.83 -3.39 7.25
C GLY A 52 -10.42 -2.96 7.68
N GLY A 53 -9.95 -1.79 7.25
CA GLY A 53 -8.61 -1.26 7.56
C GLY A 53 -7.76 -1.01 6.31
N PHE A 54 -6.46 -0.77 6.50
CA PHE A 54 -5.54 -0.48 5.40
C PHE A 54 -5.19 -1.76 4.61
N GLU A 55 -5.45 -1.77 3.30
CA GLU A 55 -5.12 -2.90 2.43
C GLU A 55 -3.61 -3.05 2.26
N ARG A 56 -3.11 -4.29 2.39
CA ARG A 56 -1.69 -4.59 2.17
C ARG A 56 -1.33 -4.51 0.69
N GLY A 57 -0.12 -4.01 0.42
CA GLY A 57 0.38 -3.81 -0.94
C GLY A 57 -0.28 -2.66 -1.69
N SER A 58 -0.94 -1.75 -0.95
CA SER A 58 -1.43 -0.46 -1.40
C SER A 58 -0.64 0.65 -0.71
N VAL A 59 -0.45 1.77 -1.40
CA VAL A 59 0.18 2.98 -0.84
C VAL A 59 -0.92 3.94 -0.42
N VAL A 60 -0.88 4.41 0.82
CA VAL A 60 -1.86 5.35 1.35
C VAL A 60 -1.17 6.64 1.76
N GLY A 61 -1.59 7.74 1.14
CA GLY A 61 -1.19 9.09 1.51
C GLY A 61 -2.10 9.63 2.60
N VAL A 62 -1.52 10.14 3.68
CA VAL A 62 -2.26 10.81 4.76
C VAL A 62 -1.84 12.27 4.77
N SER A 63 -2.80 13.16 4.55
CA SER A 63 -2.63 14.60 4.69
C SER A 63 -3.53 15.09 5.82
N ALA A 64 -2.98 15.92 6.69
CA ALA A 64 -3.68 16.51 7.82
C ALA A 64 -3.12 17.93 8.05
N GLU A 65 -3.96 18.81 8.59
CA GLU A 65 -3.54 20.17 8.96
C GLU A 65 -2.40 20.13 9.98
N GLU A 66 -2.55 19.29 11.01
CA GLU A 66 -1.51 19.07 12.00
C GLU A 66 -0.58 17.92 11.57
N GLU A 67 0.70 18.25 11.37
CA GLU A 67 1.74 17.30 10.95
C GLU A 67 1.84 16.08 11.87
N SER A 68 1.53 16.24 13.17
CA SER A 68 1.60 15.18 14.17
C SER A 68 0.54 14.09 13.96
N THR A 69 -0.58 14.40 13.30
CA THR A 69 -1.72 13.50 13.13
C THR A 69 -1.36 12.30 12.26
N GLY A 70 -0.76 12.55 11.09
CA GLY A 70 -0.35 11.48 10.18
C GLY A 70 0.72 10.58 10.81
N LEU A 71 1.66 11.17 11.55
CA LEU A 71 2.68 10.42 12.27
C LEU A 71 2.07 9.54 13.37
N ALA A 72 1.14 10.09 14.17
CA ALA A 72 0.47 9.34 15.23
C ALA A 72 -0.31 8.15 14.67
N LEU A 73 -1.05 8.34 13.57
CA LEU A 73 -1.79 7.27 12.89
C LEU A 73 -0.83 6.17 12.39
N GLY A 74 0.24 6.55 11.68
CA GLY A 74 1.23 5.60 11.17
C GLY A 74 1.91 4.80 12.28
N LEU A 75 2.34 5.46 13.36
CA LEU A 75 2.95 4.79 14.51
C LEU A 75 1.98 3.86 15.24
N GLN A 76 0.69 4.22 15.31
CA GLN A 76 -0.32 3.40 15.94
C GLN A 76 -0.62 2.13 15.12
N ILE A 77 -0.73 2.23 13.80
CA ILE A 77 -0.87 1.08 12.89
C ILE A 77 0.35 0.16 13.04
N LEU A 78 1.55 0.74 12.94
CA LEU A 78 2.80 0.00 13.09
C LEU A 78 2.90 -0.73 14.44
N SER A 79 2.54 -0.05 15.53
CA SER A 79 2.58 -0.63 16.88
C SER A 79 1.62 -1.80 17.01
N LYS A 80 0.42 -1.72 16.43
CA LYS A 80 -0.55 -2.83 16.43
C LYS A 80 -0.01 -4.05 15.69
N GLU A 81 0.58 -3.85 14.51
CA GLU A 81 1.17 -4.93 13.71
C GLU A 81 2.35 -5.59 14.43
N LEU A 82 3.29 -4.80 14.95
CA LEU A 82 4.43 -5.33 15.71
C LEU A 82 3.99 -6.13 16.93
N VAL A 83 3.03 -5.62 17.69
CA VAL A 83 2.55 -6.27 18.92
C VAL A 83 1.70 -7.51 18.60
N ASN A 84 0.89 -7.50 17.53
CA ASN A 84 0.18 -8.69 17.01
C ASN A 84 1.14 -9.86 16.80
N GLU A 85 2.20 -9.62 16.04
CA GLU A 85 3.19 -10.63 15.68
C GLU A 85 3.97 -11.15 16.89
N ALA A 86 4.33 -10.27 17.83
CA ALA A 86 5.01 -10.68 19.07
C ALA A 86 4.16 -11.60 19.95
N HIS A 87 2.83 -11.44 19.91
CA HIS A 87 1.88 -12.29 20.64
C HIS A 87 1.53 -13.57 19.87
N GLY A 88 1.39 -13.49 18.54
CA GLY A 88 1.07 -14.63 17.67
C GLY A 88 2.16 -15.69 17.65
N ALA A 89 3.43 -15.27 17.61
CA ALA A 89 4.59 -16.17 17.65
C ALA A 89 4.68 -17.02 18.94
N ARG A 90 3.96 -16.66 20.01
CA ARG A 90 3.97 -17.39 21.29
C ARG A 90 2.81 -18.37 21.48
N ASN A 91 1.75 -18.25 20.68
CA ASN A 91 0.49 -19.00 20.89
C ASN A 91 0.27 -20.17 19.90
N GLY A 92 1.18 -20.47 18.95
CA GLY A 92 1.07 -21.71 18.18
C GLY A 92 2.09 -21.92 17.03
N ASN A 93 2.73 -23.10 17.05
CA ASN A 93 3.26 -23.93 15.93
C ASN A 93 4.16 -23.37 14.81
N GLY A 94 4.63 -22.12 14.87
CA GLY A 94 5.65 -21.61 13.93
C GLY A 94 7.07 -21.74 14.48
N ASP A 95 8.04 -22.05 13.62
CA ASP A 95 9.46 -21.73 13.86
C ASP A 95 9.54 -20.29 14.35
N GLY A 96 10.10 -20.03 15.54
CA GLY A 96 9.88 -18.84 16.38
C GLY A 96 10.37 -17.49 15.82
N SER A 97 10.44 -17.34 14.51
CA SER A 97 10.85 -16.16 13.77
C SER A 97 9.62 -15.41 13.23
N SER A 98 9.19 -14.37 13.95
CA SER A 98 8.23 -13.38 13.44
C SER A 98 8.83 -12.72 12.19
N SER A 99 8.22 -12.90 11.02
CA SER A 99 8.74 -12.37 9.75
C SER A 99 8.50 -10.87 9.56
N PHE A 100 7.56 -10.27 10.31
CA PHE A 100 7.23 -8.87 10.14
C PHE A 100 8.35 -7.95 10.61
N LYS A 101 8.89 -7.18 9.68
CA LYS A 101 9.84 -6.09 9.91
C LYS A 101 9.25 -4.82 9.32
N ALA A 102 9.57 -3.68 9.92
CA ALA A 102 9.12 -2.39 9.42
C ALA A 102 10.31 -1.49 9.14
N LEU A 103 10.25 -0.73 8.05
CA LEU A 103 11.14 0.37 7.78
C LEU A 103 10.40 1.68 8.00
N LEU A 104 11.00 2.58 8.75
CA LEU A 104 10.52 3.93 8.97
C LEU A 104 11.50 4.90 8.34
N ILE A 105 11.06 5.62 7.31
CA ILE A 105 11.84 6.64 6.63
C ILE A 105 11.29 8.00 7.05
N THR A 106 12.16 8.91 7.50
CA THR A 106 11.71 10.22 7.99
C THR A 106 12.76 11.31 7.79
N PRO A 107 12.36 12.58 7.62
CA PRO A 107 13.26 13.71 7.81
C PRO A 107 13.39 14.16 9.27
N ARG A 108 12.61 13.58 10.19
CA ARG A 108 12.57 14.00 11.60
C ARG A 108 13.78 13.51 12.40
N PRO A 109 14.16 14.23 13.47
CA PRO A 109 15.19 13.77 14.39
C PRO A 109 14.85 12.40 15.01
N VAL A 110 15.80 11.46 14.94
CA VAL A 110 15.69 10.09 15.47
C VAL A 110 15.16 10.05 16.92
N GLY A 111 15.66 10.93 17.79
CA GLY A 111 15.32 10.91 19.21
C GLY A 111 13.84 11.19 19.51
N GLU A 112 13.20 12.06 18.74
CA GLU A 112 11.77 12.32 18.87
C GLU A 112 10.94 11.15 18.37
N LEU A 113 11.32 10.61 17.22
CA LEU A 113 10.61 9.51 16.59
C LEU A 113 10.68 8.22 17.42
N LEU A 114 11.86 7.87 17.95
CA LEU A 114 12.03 6.73 18.84
C LEU A 114 11.21 6.87 20.12
N ARG A 115 11.11 8.08 20.67
CA ARG A 115 10.26 8.35 21.84
C ARG A 115 8.79 8.11 21.51
N SER A 116 8.31 8.64 20.40
CA SER A 116 6.92 8.46 19.95
C SER A 116 6.61 7.00 19.65
N LEU A 117 7.50 6.28 18.96
CA LEU A 117 7.36 4.86 18.68
C LEU A 117 7.32 4.02 19.97
N ARG A 118 8.26 4.24 20.90
CA ARG A 118 8.29 3.53 22.19
C ARG A 118 7.01 3.77 22.99
N ASN A 119 6.51 5.01 22.99
CA ASN A 119 5.28 5.37 23.68
C ASN A 119 4.06 4.68 23.04
N SER A 120 3.96 4.71 21.70
CA SER A 120 2.86 4.05 20.96
C SER A 120 2.84 2.54 21.20
N LEU A 121 4.01 1.89 21.16
CA LEU A 121 4.17 0.47 21.51
C LEU A 121 3.76 0.19 22.95
N GLY A 122 4.19 1.03 23.91
CA GLY A 122 3.82 0.87 25.32
C GLY A 122 2.31 0.96 25.54
N VAL A 123 1.65 1.90 24.88
CA VAL A 123 0.18 2.06 24.91
C VAL A 123 -0.51 0.84 24.32
N GLU A 124 -0.05 0.35 23.16
CA GLU A 124 -0.63 -0.84 22.51
C GLU A 124 -0.47 -2.10 23.37
N VAL A 125 0.71 -2.33 23.95
CA VAL A 125 0.97 -3.46 24.84
C VAL A 125 0.08 -3.38 26.09
N ALA A 126 -0.05 -2.19 26.70
CA ALA A 126 -0.92 -1.99 27.85
C ALA A 126 -2.39 -2.24 27.52
N ARG A 127 -2.85 -1.76 26.36
CA ARG A 127 -4.23 -1.95 25.88
C ARG A 127 -4.59 -3.43 25.76
N ARG A 128 -3.69 -4.26 25.24
CA ARG A 128 -3.94 -5.71 25.07
C ARG A 128 -3.88 -6.52 26.34
N ARG A 129 -3.03 -6.11 27.29
CA ARG A 129 -2.86 -6.81 28.56
C ARG A 129 -3.95 -6.47 29.58
N GLY A 130 -4.72 -5.42 29.32
CA GLY A 130 -5.68 -4.87 30.27
C GLY A 130 -4.99 -4.10 31.41
N LEU A 131 -5.77 -3.26 32.09
CA LEU A 131 -5.35 -2.53 33.27
C LEU A 131 -5.19 -3.52 34.44
N GLY A 132 -3.96 -3.91 34.78
CA GLY A 132 -3.68 -4.75 35.97
C GLY A 132 -2.68 -5.89 35.79
N SER A 133 -2.06 -6.07 34.62
CA SER A 133 -1.00 -7.08 34.46
C SER A 133 0.29 -6.61 35.18
N GLU A 134 0.51 -7.13 36.39
CA GLU A 134 1.67 -6.88 37.27
C GLU A 134 3.02 -7.36 36.67
N GLU A 135 3.04 -7.95 35.48
CA GLU A 135 4.29 -8.33 34.79
C GLU A 135 4.88 -7.16 33.99
N LYS A 136 5.31 -6.10 34.70
CA LYS A 136 6.06 -4.98 34.10
C LYS A 136 7.25 -5.45 33.25
N GLY A 137 7.87 -6.57 33.63
CA GLY A 137 8.99 -7.17 32.91
C GLY A 137 8.60 -7.67 31.51
N GLU A 138 7.44 -8.31 31.40
CA GLU A 138 7.02 -8.93 30.15
C GLU A 138 6.55 -7.90 29.12
N GLY A 139 5.82 -6.86 29.56
CA GLY A 139 5.46 -5.75 28.68
C GLY A 139 6.70 -5.04 28.11
N ARG A 140 7.73 -4.85 28.93
CA ARG A 140 9.02 -4.27 28.49
C ARG A 140 9.73 -5.15 27.47
N ARG A 141 9.66 -6.48 27.61
CA ARG A 141 10.23 -7.42 26.64
C ARG A 141 9.53 -7.31 25.29
N ILE A 142 8.19 -7.30 25.25
CA ILE A 142 7.44 -7.14 24.00
C ILE A 142 7.79 -5.82 23.29
N VAL A 143 7.90 -4.72 24.04
CA VAL A 143 8.32 -3.43 23.46
C VAL A 143 9.73 -3.54 22.88
N LYS A 144 10.67 -4.17 23.60
CA LYS A 144 12.04 -4.37 23.12
C LYS A 144 12.06 -5.22 21.83
N ASP A 145 11.41 -6.39 21.84
CA ASP A 145 11.35 -7.30 20.71
C ASP A 145 10.62 -6.66 19.50
N SER A 146 9.72 -5.73 19.75
CA SER A 146 9.08 -4.92 18.71
C SER A 146 10.02 -3.87 18.12
N LEU A 147 10.82 -3.19 18.95
CA LEU A 147 11.81 -2.21 18.48
C LEU A 147 12.93 -2.89 17.67
N ASP A 148 13.34 -4.11 18.05
CA ASP A 148 14.38 -4.88 17.34
C ASP A 148 13.95 -5.26 15.90
N ARG A 149 12.66 -5.11 15.55
CA ARG A 149 12.09 -5.36 14.21
C ARG A 149 11.86 -4.09 13.39
N VAL A 150 12.20 -2.91 13.93
CA VAL A 150 12.04 -1.63 13.24
C VAL A 150 13.40 -1.13 12.77
N MET A 151 13.53 -0.96 11.46
CA MET A 151 14.63 -0.23 10.82
C MET A 151 14.24 1.24 10.72
N LEU A 152 15.16 2.14 11.04
CA LEU A 152 14.95 3.58 10.98
C LEU A 152 15.97 4.21 10.04
N SER A 153 15.49 4.96 9.05
CA SER A 153 16.32 5.75 8.17
C SER A 153 15.93 7.23 8.23
N CYS A 154 16.91 8.09 8.47
CA CYS A 154 16.73 9.53 8.45
C CYS A 154 17.28 10.09 7.14
N VAL A 155 16.40 10.64 6.32
CA VAL A 155 16.72 11.17 4.98
C VAL A 155 16.36 12.64 4.91
N PHE A 156 17.22 13.45 4.32
CA PHE A 156 17.05 14.92 4.28
C PHE A 156 16.79 15.44 2.86
N ASP A 157 17.02 14.62 1.85
CA ASP A 157 16.83 14.94 0.43
C ASP A 157 16.24 13.74 -0.32
N MET A 158 15.92 13.98 -1.60
CA MET A 158 15.33 12.97 -2.46
C MET A 158 16.34 11.86 -2.80
N ASP A 159 17.62 12.21 -2.95
CA ASP A 159 18.66 11.23 -3.27
C ASP A 159 18.81 10.20 -2.15
N GLY A 160 18.86 10.65 -0.88
CA GLY A 160 18.88 9.75 0.27
C GLY A 160 17.61 8.89 0.41
N LEU A 161 16.43 9.41 0.01
CA LEU A 161 15.22 8.58 -0.05
C LEU A 161 15.36 7.47 -1.10
N TRP A 162 15.86 7.78 -2.29
CA TRP A 162 16.06 6.79 -3.35
C TRP A 162 17.07 5.71 -2.98
N GLU A 163 18.18 6.08 -2.32
CA GLU A 163 19.18 5.13 -1.81
C GLU A 163 18.53 4.12 -0.85
N VAL A 164 17.76 4.61 0.12
CA VAL A 164 17.10 3.75 1.12
C VAL A 164 16.05 2.83 0.48
N LEU A 165 15.35 3.29 -0.55
CA LEU A 165 14.39 2.45 -1.27
C LEU A 165 15.09 1.40 -2.15
N ALA A 166 16.22 1.73 -2.76
CA ALA A 166 17.01 0.78 -3.55
C ALA A 166 17.54 -0.39 -2.69
N ASP A 167 17.98 -0.09 -1.46
CA ASP A 167 18.43 -1.11 -0.50
C ASP A 167 17.34 -2.13 -0.14
N LEU A 168 16.05 -1.76 -0.24
CA LEU A 168 14.93 -2.68 -0.01
C LEU A 168 14.71 -3.65 -1.18
N ASP A 169 14.95 -3.17 -2.40
CA ASP A 169 14.73 -3.94 -3.62
C ASP A 169 15.81 -5.02 -3.80
N ASP A 170 17.06 -4.73 -3.43
CA ASP A 170 18.20 -5.66 -3.53
C ASP A 170 18.11 -6.85 -2.55
N GLY A 171 17.27 -6.75 -1.52
CA GLY A 171 17.05 -7.80 -0.51
C GLY A 171 16.06 -8.90 -0.94
N HIS A 172 15.35 -8.74 -2.06
CA HIS A 172 14.37 -9.72 -2.53
C HIS A 172 14.89 -10.45 -3.78
N PRO A 173 14.77 -11.79 -3.87
CA PRO A 173 15.01 -12.47 -5.14
C PRO A 173 14.00 -11.91 -6.14
N ARG A 174 14.49 -11.09 -7.06
CA ARG A 174 13.72 -10.51 -8.15
C ARG A 174 13.04 -11.68 -8.86
N SER A 175 11.72 -11.77 -8.78
CA SER A 175 10.95 -12.74 -9.56
C SER A 175 11.37 -12.55 -11.01
N GLU A 176 12.13 -13.50 -11.54
CA GLU A 176 12.69 -13.40 -12.87
C GLU A 176 11.51 -13.24 -13.82
N PHE A 177 11.45 -12.08 -14.48
CA PHE A 177 10.54 -11.86 -15.58
C PHE A 177 11.00 -12.77 -16.72
N VAL A 178 10.60 -14.04 -16.67
CA VAL A 178 10.74 -14.96 -17.79
C VAL A 178 9.76 -14.48 -18.85
N ALA A 179 10.25 -13.59 -19.71
CA ALA A 179 9.66 -13.39 -21.01
C ALA A 179 9.97 -14.66 -21.81
N GLU A 180 9.06 -15.62 -21.79
CA GLU A 180 9.11 -16.77 -22.69
C GLU A 180 9.21 -16.27 -24.14
N PRO A 181 10.23 -16.69 -24.91
CA PRO A 181 10.38 -16.26 -26.29
C PRO A 181 9.44 -17.05 -27.21
N GLY A 182 8.26 -16.47 -27.42
CA GLY A 182 7.59 -16.47 -28.73
C GLY A 182 6.49 -17.50 -28.95
N GLU A 183 5.36 -17.02 -29.49
CA GLU A 183 4.67 -17.70 -30.59
C GLU A 183 3.98 -16.65 -31.45
N LYS A 184 4.33 -16.64 -32.74
CA LYS A 184 3.70 -15.77 -33.75
C LYS A 184 2.28 -16.26 -33.96
N ALA A 185 1.31 -15.65 -33.29
CA ALA A 185 -0.10 -15.82 -33.64
C ALA A 185 -0.34 -15.15 -35.00
N GLN A 186 -0.35 -15.97 -36.06
CA GLN A 186 -0.91 -15.61 -37.36
C GLN A 186 -2.40 -15.32 -37.15
N LEU A 187 -2.77 -14.05 -37.25
CA LEU A 187 -4.17 -13.64 -37.32
C LEU A 187 -4.71 -14.01 -38.70
N SER A 188 -5.27 -15.22 -38.81
CA SER A 188 -6.03 -15.65 -39.97
C SER A 188 -7.30 -14.79 -40.10
N GLN A 189 -7.39 -14.05 -41.20
CA GLN A 189 -8.60 -13.37 -41.65
C GLN A 189 -9.74 -14.38 -41.84
N PRO A 190 -10.99 -14.07 -41.47
CA PRO A 190 -12.13 -14.83 -41.97
C PRO A 190 -12.52 -14.29 -43.35
N GLU A 191 -12.30 -15.11 -44.36
CA GLU A 191 -12.87 -14.95 -45.69
C GLU A 191 -14.40 -15.17 -45.66
N ASN A 192 -15.05 -14.28 -46.38
CA ASN A 192 -16.42 -14.30 -46.90
C ASN A 192 -17.05 -15.69 -47.13
N THR A 193 -18.21 -15.94 -46.51
CA THR A 193 -19.30 -16.67 -47.18
C THR A 193 -20.63 -15.96 -46.93
N THR A 194 -21.08 -15.32 -48.00
CA THR A 194 -22.40 -14.71 -48.21
C THR A 194 -23.53 -15.72 -48.03
N SER A 195 -24.50 -15.40 -47.18
CA SER A 195 -25.91 -15.78 -47.37
C SER A 195 -26.75 -14.54 -47.11
N LYS A 196 -27.45 -14.11 -48.16
CA LYS A 196 -28.36 -12.97 -48.18
C LYS A 196 -29.59 -13.32 -47.35
N ASP A 197 -30.06 -12.40 -46.53
CA ASP A 197 -31.47 -12.02 -46.51
C ASP A 197 -31.61 -10.57 -46.03
N GLU A 198 -32.39 -9.83 -46.80
CA GLU A 198 -32.59 -8.40 -46.75
C GLU A 198 -33.62 -8.05 -45.67
N HIS A 199 -33.29 -7.14 -44.75
CA HIS A 199 -34.26 -6.15 -44.29
C HIS A 199 -33.57 -4.92 -43.67
N ASP A 200 -33.58 -3.87 -44.48
CA ASP A 200 -33.83 -2.46 -44.18
C ASP A 200 -32.98 -1.67 -43.16
N THR A 201 -32.66 -0.46 -43.62
CA THR A 201 -31.69 0.49 -43.12
C THR A 201 -32.29 1.36 -42.01
N GLN A 202 -31.58 1.53 -40.88
CA GLN A 202 -31.50 2.83 -40.22
C GLN A 202 -30.29 2.94 -39.29
N GLN A 203 -29.47 3.94 -39.59
CA GLN A 203 -28.32 4.44 -38.84
C GLN A 203 -28.78 5.06 -37.51
N GLY A 204 -27.96 4.99 -36.47
CA GLY A 204 -28.12 5.83 -35.29
C GLY A 204 -27.26 5.38 -34.12
N GLY A 205 -26.26 6.20 -33.77
CA GLY A 205 -25.25 5.90 -32.76
C GLY A 205 -25.79 5.66 -31.34
N LEU A 206 -24.99 4.94 -30.56
CA LEU A 206 -25.16 4.80 -29.12
C LEU A 206 -25.16 6.21 -28.47
N PRO A 207 -26.16 6.57 -27.65
CA PRO A 207 -26.16 7.87 -27.00
C PRO A 207 -25.05 7.92 -25.96
N VAL A 208 -24.09 8.80 -26.19
CA VAL A 208 -23.19 9.32 -25.17
C VAL A 208 -24.08 9.98 -24.12
N LEU A 209 -24.08 9.45 -22.89
CA LEU A 209 -24.67 10.14 -21.75
C LEU A 209 -23.74 11.31 -21.40
N GLU A 210 -24.01 12.45 -22.02
CA GLU A 210 -23.46 13.75 -21.67
C GLU A 210 -23.97 14.13 -20.28
N ILE A 211 -23.04 14.34 -19.34
CA ILE A 211 -23.35 14.77 -17.98
C ILE A 211 -23.58 16.29 -18.05
N GLN A 212 -24.80 16.73 -17.75
CA GLN A 212 -25.13 18.16 -17.67
C GLN A 212 -24.43 18.80 -16.47
N ASP A 213 -23.66 19.86 -16.72
CA ASP A 213 -23.18 20.77 -15.69
C ASP A 213 -24.37 21.59 -15.13
N SER A 214 -24.64 21.46 -13.84
CA SER A 214 -25.63 22.29 -13.15
C SER A 214 -24.96 23.55 -12.60
N GLU A 215 -25.10 24.67 -13.31
CA GLU A 215 -24.81 26.01 -12.80
C GLU A 215 -26.04 26.60 -12.06
N ASP A 216 -25.77 27.03 -10.81
CA ASP A 216 -26.32 28.10 -9.97
C ASP A 216 -27.79 28.52 -9.99
N GLU A 217 -28.41 28.55 -8.80
CA GLU A 217 -29.45 29.55 -8.45
C GLU A 217 -29.23 30.04 -7.00
N ASP A 218 -28.70 31.26 -6.91
CA ASP A 218 -28.44 32.06 -5.72
C ASP A 218 -29.77 32.47 -5.04
N SER A 219 -30.07 31.94 -3.85
CA SER A 219 -31.31 32.24 -3.12
C SER A 219 -31.06 33.27 -2.01
N PRO A 220 -31.61 34.50 -2.08
CA PRO A 220 -31.42 35.51 -1.04
C PRO A 220 -32.22 35.17 0.23
N LEU A 221 -31.55 35.28 1.38
CA LEU A 221 -32.14 35.15 2.73
C LEU A 221 -33.12 36.31 3.02
N PRO A 222 -34.32 36.04 3.58
CA PRO A 222 -35.14 37.10 4.15
C PRO A 222 -34.77 37.34 5.63
N THR A 223 -34.37 38.57 5.97
CA THR A 223 -34.25 39.05 7.35
C THR A 223 -35.57 39.68 7.83
N PRO A 224 -36.03 39.42 9.06
CA PRO A 224 -36.88 40.35 9.80
C PRO A 224 -36.08 41.43 10.53
#